data_AF-A0A2S8Z986-F1
#
_entry.id   AF-A0A2S8Z986-F1
#
_cell.length_a   1.000
_cell.length_b   1.000
_cell.length_c   1.000
_cell.angle_alpha   90.00
_cell.angle_beta   90.00
_cell.angle_gamma   90.00
#
_symmetry.space_group_name_H-M   'P 1'
#
loop_
_entity.id
_entity.type
_entity.pdbx_description
1 polymer ?
#
loop_
_entity_poly.entity_id
_entity_poly.type
_entity_poly.pdbx_seq_one_letter_code
_entity_poly.pdbx_strand_id
1 'polypeptide(L)'
;MPAARSAILTASAFAVLATALAGCTAAEPTASPAPTPTVETVVELTTNGPAITGTGPTGTLPGIDFPIPDGTRSVTIDFECQGGTNFHIELGDAMAVGQSALRGTCDGTTSLVWPVTEETVPTLSVWTVDGVEWVAKPHFSTAEFVRDDAITTECAAFSTVYSALSNADIGFTAYQAFDETEWKNRVDAASAELERLADASETTLSEAFSALLAWVRGDGHTPGALLNDTSLIDPISDTCSTNHSELILTGEFGG
;
A
#
# COMPACT_ATOMS: atom_id res chain seq x y z
N MET A 1 -37.33 43.50 35.54
CA MET A 1 -37.67 43.29 36.97
C MET A 1 -38.23 41.88 37.12
N PRO A 2 -37.91 41.09 38.16
CA PRO A 2 -36.68 40.95 38.96
C PRO A 2 -36.12 39.49 38.87
N ALA A 3 -34.78 39.29 38.88
CA ALA A 3 -33.92 38.84 40.00
C ALA A 3 -34.23 37.42 40.52
N ALA A 4 -33.31 36.55 40.98
CA ALA A 4 -31.85 36.43 41.06
C ALA A 4 -31.61 35.09 41.80
N ARG A 5 -30.43 34.45 41.65
CA ARG A 5 -29.56 34.07 42.79
C ARG A 5 -28.32 33.31 42.35
N SER A 6 -27.19 33.94 42.63
CA SER A 6 -25.85 33.37 42.75
C SER A 6 -25.75 32.38 43.92
N ALA A 7 -24.79 31.46 43.83
CA ALA A 7 -24.01 31.02 45.00
C ALA A 7 -22.59 30.60 44.55
N ILE A 8 -21.63 31.47 44.84
CA ILE A 8 -20.20 31.19 44.99
C ILE A 8 -20.00 30.70 46.43
N LEU A 9 -19.14 29.70 46.67
CA LEU A 9 -18.41 29.39 47.93
C LEU A 9 -17.66 28.04 47.69
N THR A 10 -16.40 27.77 48.03
CA THR A 10 -15.24 28.49 48.56
C THR A 10 -14.08 27.49 48.57
N ALA A 11 -12.86 28.00 48.47
CA ALA A 11 -11.59 27.29 48.64
C ALA A 11 -11.43 26.63 50.03
N SER A 12 -10.53 25.64 50.14
CA SER A 12 -9.63 25.47 51.30
C SER A 12 -8.51 24.48 50.98
N ALA A 13 -7.30 25.01 50.84
CA ALA A 13 -6.05 24.28 51.00
C ALA A 13 -5.79 24.04 52.50
N PHE A 14 -5.27 22.87 52.87
CA PHE A 14 -4.54 22.69 54.11
C PHE A 14 -3.36 21.75 53.89
N ALA A 15 -2.20 22.22 54.32
CA ALA A 15 -0.91 21.60 54.20
C ALA A 15 -0.43 21.07 55.56
N VAL A 16 0.39 20.02 55.48
CA VAL A 16 1.43 19.57 56.43
C VAL A 16 1.01 19.04 57.80
N LEU A 17 1.37 17.78 58.07
CA LEU A 17 2.09 17.45 59.31
C LEU A 17 3.10 16.32 59.07
N ALA A 18 4.38 16.64 59.27
CA ALA A 18 5.47 15.69 59.38
C ALA A 18 5.55 15.15 60.81
N THR A 19 5.78 13.85 60.95
CA THR A 19 6.29 13.23 62.19
C THR A 19 7.40 12.25 61.85
N ALA A 20 8.48 12.34 62.61
CA ALA A 20 9.78 11.77 62.32
C ALA A 20 10.09 10.53 63.18
N LEU A 21 11.00 9.71 62.65
CA LEU A 21 12.04 8.90 63.32
C LEU A 21 11.64 7.68 64.18
N ALA A 22 11.96 6.48 63.67
CA ALA A 22 12.68 5.45 64.44
C ALA A 22 13.42 4.52 63.46
N GLY A 23 14.74 4.38 63.65
CA GLY A 23 15.61 3.61 62.78
C GLY A 23 15.52 2.10 62.98
N CYS A 24 15.69 1.36 61.88
CA CYS A 24 16.26 0.01 61.84
C CYS A 24 17.03 -0.12 60.52
N THR A 25 18.35 -0.24 60.62
CA THR A 25 19.22 -0.58 59.50
C THR A 25 18.99 -2.04 59.12
N ALA A 26 18.27 -2.28 58.02
CA ALA A 26 18.29 -3.54 57.31
C ALA A 26 18.71 -3.24 55.86
N ALA A 27 19.84 -3.80 55.44
CA ALA A 27 20.31 -3.71 54.07
C ALA A 27 19.24 -4.31 53.13
N GLU A 28 18.86 -3.58 52.08
CA GLU A 28 18.03 -4.13 51.00
C GLU A 28 18.79 -5.28 50.31
N PRO A 29 18.13 -6.40 49.98
CA PRO A 29 18.75 -7.41 49.14
C PRO A 29 18.95 -6.81 47.75
N THR A 30 20.20 -6.76 47.30
CA THR A 30 20.56 -6.47 45.92
C THR A 30 19.69 -7.30 44.99
N ALA A 31 18.82 -6.64 44.22
CA ALA A 31 18.05 -7.29 43.19
C ALA A 31 19.00 -8.02 42.23
N SER A 32 18.79 -9.33 42.09
CA SER A 32 19.47 -10.17 41.11
C SER A 32 19.31 -9.54 39.72
N PRO A 33 20.35 -9.48 38.88
CA PRO A 33 20.19 -9.00 37.51
C PRO A 33 19.12 -9.85 36.81
N ALA A 34 18.12 -9.18 36.26
CA ALA A 34 17.11 -9.81 35.41
C ALA A 34 17.83 -10.44 34.20
N PRO A 35 17.41 -11.65 33.75
CA PRO A 35 17.99 -12.24 32.56
C PRO A 35 17.72 -11.31 31.36
N THR A 36 18.80 -10.90 30.69
CA THR A 36 18.73 -10.25 29.38
C THR A 36 17.92 -11.13 28.44
N PRO A 37 16.90 -10.62 27.72
CA PRO A 37 16.22 -11.40 26.71
C PRO A 37 17.26 -11.82 25.66
N THR A 38 17.49 -13.12 25.56
CA THR A 38 18.19 -13.71 24.42
C THR A 38 17.31 -13.44 23.21
N VAL A 39 17.74 -12.52 22.35
CA VAL A 39 17.16 -12.37 21.01
C VAL A 39 17.53 -13.67 20.29
N GLU A 40 16.59 -14.61 20.20
CA GLU A 40 16.72 -15.73 19.28
C GLU A 40 16.87 -15.14 17.88
N THR A 41 18.07 -15.27 17.32
CA THR A 41 18.32 -14.92 15.94
C THR A 41 17.59 -15.97 15.09
N VAL A 42 16.39 -15.63 14.63
CA VAL A 42 15.68 -16.46 13.66
C VAL A 42 16.54 -16.47 12.41
N VAL A 43 17.08 -17.64 12.05
CA VAL A 43 17.88 -17.78 10.83
C VAL A 43 16.92 -17.74 9.66
N GLU A 44 17.06 -16.72 8.82
CA GLU A 44 16.36 -16.66 7.54
C GLU A 44 16.90 -17.75 6.61
N LEU A 45 15.99 -18.54 6.05
CA LEU A 45 16.29 -19.60 5.10
C LEU A 45 15.75 -19.20 3.74
N THR A 46 16.64 -19.20 2.73
CA THR A 46 16.27 -19.03 1.33
C THR A 46 16.47 -20.34 0.57
N THR A 47 15.45 -20.75 -0.19
CA THR A 47 15.47 -21.97 -1.02
C THR A 47 15.06 -21.63 -2.44
N ASN A 48 15.88 -22.03 -3.41
CA ASN A 48 15.54 -21.86 -4.83
C ASN A 48 14.58 -22.96 -5.28
N GLY A 49 13.50 -22.57 -5.94
CA GLY A 49 12.61 -23.51 -6.62
C GLY A 49 13.08 -23.84 -8.04
N PRO A 50 12.44 -24.82 -8.69
CA PRO A 50 12.70 -25.11 -10.10
C PRO A 50 12.28 -23.92 -10.97
N ALA A 51 13.05 -23.64 -12.02
CA ALA A 51 12.66 -22.66 -13.02
C ALA A 51 11.40 -23.14 -13.76
N ILE A 52 10.47 -22.21 -13.98
CA ILE A 52 9.23 -22.43 -14.70
C ILE A 52 9.32 -21.65 -16.01
N THR A 53 8.97 -22.28 -17.12
CA THR A 53 9.06 -21.68 -18.44
C THR A 53 7.71 -21.76 -19.13
N GLY A 54 7.38 -20.78 -19.96
CA GLY A 54 6.19 -20.84 -20.78
C GLY A 54 6.18 -19.80 -21.88
N THR A 55 5.03 -19.71 -22.52
CA THR A 55 4.73 -18.71 -23.55
C THR A 55 3.45 -18.04 -23.13
N GLY A 56 3.45 -16.71 -23.04
CA GLY A 56 2.29 -16.00 -22.56
C GLY A 56 1.22 -15.77 -23.64
N PRO A 57 0.00 -15.42 -23.20
CA PRO A 57 -0.47 -15.47 -21.81
C PRO A 57 -0.62 -16.92 -21.31
N THR A 58 -0.45 -17.16 -20.00
CA THR A 58 -0.82 -18.46 -19.41
C THR A 58 -2.32 -18.66 -19.56
N GLY A 59 -2.72 -19.51 -20.50
CA GLY A 59 -4.12 -19.70 -20.86
C GLY A 59 -4.96 -20.28 -19.72
N THR A 60 -6.15 -19.69 -19.51
CA THR A 60 -7.21 -20.05 -18.54
C THR A 60 -6.82 -20.01 -17.05
N LEU A 61 -7.62 -19.28 -16.26
CA LEU A 61 -7.57 -19.32 -14.80
C LEU A 61 -7.61 -20.77 -14.28
N PRO A 62 -6.87 -21.12 -13.22
CA PRO A 62 -6.18 -20.22 -12.28
C PRO A 62 -4.70 -19.92 -12.61
N GLY A 63 -4.25 -20.15 -13.85
CA GLY A 63 -2.83 -20.04 -14.23
C GLY A 63 -2.12 -21.39 -14.21
N ILE A 64 -0.82 -21.41 -13.97
CA ILE A 64 0.01 -22.63 -13.91
C ILE A 64 0.39 -22.99 -12.48
N ASP A 65 0.65 -24.26 -12.22
CA ASP A 65 1.08 -24.75 -10.90
C ASP A 65 2.36 -24.06 -10.43
N PHE A 66 2.33 -23.52 -9.21
CA PHE A 66 3.44 -22.84 -8.56
C PHE A 66 3.58 -23.35 -7.12
N PRO A 67 4.27 -24.48 -6.89
CA PRO A 67 4.35 -25.09 -5.58
C PRO A 67 5.18 -24.21 -4.62
N ILE A 68 4.53 -23.73 -3.56
CA ILE A 68 5.16 -22.95 -2.49
C ILE A 68 5.54 -23.90 -1.35
N PRO A 69 6.83 -24.00 -0.96
CA PRO A 69 7.25 -24.83 0.17
C PRO A 69 6.65 -24.37 1.50
N ASP A 70 6.36 -25.33 2.39
CA ASP A 70 5.87 -25.05 3.73
C ASP A 70 6.80 -24.09 4.49
N GLY A 71 6.21 -23.13 5.20
CA GLY A 71 6.94 -22.14 6.00
C GLY A 71 7.52 -20.95 5.21
N THR A 72 7.31 -20.89 3.90
CA THR A 72 7.60 -19.70 3.09
C THR A 72 6.73 -18.52 3.56
N ARG A 73 7.36 -17.35 3.77
CA ARG A 73 6.69 -16.09 4.14
C ARG A 73 6.84 -15.00 3.10
N SER A 74 7.79 -15.14 2.20
CA SER A 74 7.93 -14.30 1.00
C SER A 74 8.54 -15.11 -0.14
N VAL A 75 8.24 -14.69 -1.37
CA VAL A 75 8.85 -15.26 -2.57
C VAL A 75 9.34 -14.15 -3.47
N THR A 76 10.56 -14.31 -3.97
CA THR A 76 11.11 -13.51 -5.05
C THR A 76 11.09 -14.34 -6.32
N ILE A 77 10.59 -13.79 -7.42
CA ILE A 77 10.64 -14.40 -8.74
C ILE A 77 11.50 -13.51 -9.62
N ASP A 78 12.64 -14.04 -10.06
CA ASP A 78 13.40 -13.44 -11.15
C ASP A 78 12.70 -13.84 -12.46
N PHE A 79 11.94 -12.91 -13.00
CA PHE A 79 11.17 -13.08 -14.22
C PHE A 79 11.94 -12.55 -15.42
N GLU A 80 12.09 -13.38 -16.45
CA GLU A 80 12.84 -13.09 -17.66
C GLU A 80 11.93 -13.21 -18.87
N CYS A 81 11.82 -12.14 -19.65
CA CYS A 81 11.16 -12.14 -20.96
C CYS A 81 11.77 -11.07 -21.87
N GLN A 82 11.52 -11.18 -23.17
CA GLN A 82 12.12 -10.32 -24.20
C GLN A 82 11.06 -9.76 -25.13
N GLY A 83 11.36 -8.64 -25.80
CA GLY A 83 10.51 -8.05 -26.84
C GLY A 83 9.96 -6.66 -26.53
N GLY A 84 10.28 -6.07 -25.37
CA GLY A 84 9.91 -4.72 -24.97
C GLY A 84 8.42 -4.53 -24.69
N THR A 85 7.64 -5.60 -24.63
CA THR A 85 6.20 -5.57 -24.33
C THR A 85 5.97 -5.60 -22.83
N ASN A 86 4.86 -5.02 -22.37
CA ASN A 86 4.49 -5.11 -20.96
C ASN A 86 4.14 -6.55 -20.56
N PHE A 87 4.45 -6.89 -19.32
CA PHE A 87 3.99 -8.10 -18.66
C PHE A 87 3.23 -7.73 -17.39
N HIS A 88 2.40 -8.65 -16.94
CA HIS A 88 1.77 -8.65 -15.63
C HIS A 88 1.83 -10.07 -15.08
N ILE A 89 2.26 -10.22 -13.83
CA ILE A 89 2.34 -11.49 -13.12
C ILE A 89 1.55 -11.38 -11.82
N GLU A 90 0.79 -12.43 -11.54
CA GLU A 90 0.04 -12.58 -10.31
C GLU A 90 0.42 -13.90 -9.66
N LEU A 91 0.69 -13.83 -8.36
CA LEU A 91 0.86 -14.99 -7.52
C LEU A 91 -0.45 -15.24 -6.77
N GLY A 92 -1.12 -16.33 -7.11
CA GLY A 92 -2.06 -16.98 -6.21
C GLY A 92 -3.27 -16.19 -5.76
N ASP A 93 -4.02 -15.52 -6.65
CA ASP A 93 -5.18 -14.75 -6.20
C ASP A 93 -6.39 -14.75 -7.15
N ALA A 94 -7.29 -15.72 -6.96
CA ALA A 94 -8.56 -15.76 -7.70
C ALA A 94 -9.47 -14.54 -7.44
N MET A 95 -9.19 -13.68 -6.44
CA MET A 95 -10.01 -12.53 -6.06
C MET A 95 -9.26 -11.19 -5.89
N ALA A 96 -7.94 -11.14 -6.12
CA ALA A 96 -7.05 -10.00 -5.81
C ALA A 96 -7.18 -9.48 -4.35
N VAL A 97 -7.42 -10.35 -3.37
CA VAL A 97 -7.49 -9.99 -1.94
C VAL A 97 -6.16 -10.34 -1.26
N GLY A 98 -5.29 -9.34 -1.11
CA GLY A 98 -4.10 -9.41 -0.27
C GLY A 98 -2.77 -9.48 -1.00
N GLN A 99 -2.77 -9.69 -2.32
CA GLN A 99 -1.57 -9.69 -3.16
C GLN A 99 -1.77 -8.95 -4.47
N SER A 100 -0.83 -8.05 -4.75
CA SER A 100 -0.88 -7.28 -5.98
C SER A 100 -0.25 -8.03 -7.14
N ALA A 101 -0.99 -8.05 -8.23
CA ALA A 101 -0.51 -7.93 -9.58
C ALA A 101 0.79 -7.10 -9.71
N LEU A 102 1.91 -7.73 -10.09
CA LEU A 102 3.16 -7.00 -10.39
C LEU A 102 3.41 -6.91 -11.89
N ARG A 103 3.81 -5.73 -12.35
CA ARG A 103 3.97 -5.39 -13.76
C ARG A 103 5.40 -5.00 -14.08
N GLY A 104 5.72 -5.04 -15.36
CA GLY A 104 7.00 -4.55 -15.88
C GLY A 104 7.06 -4.65 -17.39
N THR A 105 8.26 -4.50 -17.93
CA THR A 105 8.52 -4.58 -19.36
C THR A 105 9.43 -5.76 -19.66
N CYS A 106 9.19 -6.45 -20.77
CA CYS A 106 10.02 -7.56 -21.25
C CYS A 106 11.32 -7.07 -21.89
N ASP A 107 12.23 -6.54 -21.09
CA ASP A 107 13.52 -5.99 -21.50
C ASP A 107 14.72 -6.65 -20.80
N GLY A 108 14.54 -7.84 -20.24
CA GLY A 108 15.57 -8.54 -19.49
C GLY A 108 14.98 -9.36 -18.34
N THR A 109 15.69 -9.32 -17.21
CA THR A 109 15.25 -9.95 -15.96
C THR A 109 14.79 -8.88 -14.98
N THR A 110 13.56 -9.04 -14.49
CA THR A 110 12.99 -8.23 -13.41
C THR A 110 12.80 -9.11 -12.18
N SER A 111 13.27 -8.64 -11.03
CA SER A 111 13.06 -9.33 -9.75
C SER A 111 11.80 -8.81 -9.08
N LEU A 112 10.85 -9.71 -8.80
CA LEU A 112 9.52 -9.40 -8.32
C LEU A 112 9.29 -10.11 -6.99
N VAL A 113 8.77 -9.41 -5.99
CA VAL A 113 8.67 -9.96 -4.62
C VAL A 113 7.23 -9.91 -4.13
N TRP A 114 6.75 -11.03 -3.60
CA TRP A 114 5.43 -11.16 -3.00
C TRP A 114 5.52 -11.59 -1.53
N PRO A 115 4.61 -11.11 -0.65
CA PRO A 115 4.31 -11.79 0.59
C PRO A 115 3.73 -13.19 0.31
N VAL A 116 3.92 -14.14 1.22
CA VAL A 116 3.17 -15.40 1.22
C VAL A 116 2.31 -15.41 2.48
N THR A 117 1.01 -15.52 2.29
CA THR A 117 -0.01 -15.46 3.34
C THR A 117 -0.87 -16.72 3.32
N GLU A 118 -1.80 -16.86 4.26
CA GLU A 118 -2.75 -17.98 4.26
C GLU A 118 -3.72 -17.97 3.06
N GLU A 119 -3.87 -16.81 2.41
CA GLU A 119 -4.75 -16.62 1.24
C GLU A 119 -4.04 -16.94 -0.08
N THR A 120 -2.70 -17.07 -0.07
CA THR A 120 -1.90 -17.34 -1.27
C THR A 120 -2.18 -18.74 -1.82
N VAL A 121 -2.71 -18.81 -3.04
CA VAL A 121 -2.90 -20.07 -3.77
C VAL A 121 -1.61 -20.44 -4.52
N PRO A 122 -1.22 -21.73 -4.61
CA PRO A 122 0.01 -22.17 -5.30
C PRO A 122 -0.13 -22.14 -6.84
N THR A 123 -0.50 -21.00 -7.39
CA THR A 123 -0.66 -20.76 -8.84
C THR A 123 0.03 -19.48 -9.26
N LEU A 124 0.64 -19.49 -10.45
CA LEU A 124 1.24 -18.32 -11.07
C LEU A 124 0.48 -18.00 -12.36
N SER A 125 0.01 -16.78 -12.51
CA SER A 125 -0.58 -16.30 -13.76
C SER A 125 0.35 -15.28 -14.39
N VAL A 126 0.66 -15.47 -15.67
CA VAL A 126 1.56 -14.61 -16.45
C VAL A 126 0.84 -14.12 -17.68
N TRP A 127 0.65 -12.81 -17.77
CA TRP A 127 0.12 -12.14 -18.95
C TRP A 127 1.23 -11.40 -19.66
N THR A 128 1.47 -11.80 -20.91
CA THR A 128 2.31 -11.07 -21.87
C THR A 128 1.54 -11.02 -23.19
N VAL A 129 2.10 -10.35 -24.19
CA VAL A 129 1.63 -10.50 -25.58
C VAL A 129 1.73 -11.97 -26.01
N ASP A 130 0.76 -12.41 -26.81
CA ASP A 130 0.69 -13.76 -27.37
C ASP A 130 2.02 -14.15 -28.02
N GLY A 131 2.56 -15.30 -27.62
CA GLY A 131 3.77 -15.87 -28.22
C GLY A 131 5.08 -15.40 -27.59
N VAL A 132 5.05 -14.53 -26.58
CA VAL A 132 6.26 -14.13 -25.84
C VAL A 132 6.69 -15.26 -24.90
N GLU A 133 7.90 -15.77 -25.10
CA GLU A 133 8.53 -16.74 -24.20
C GLU A 133 9.01 -16.06 -22.91
N TRP A 134 8.85 -16.75 -21.80
CA TRP A 134 9.25 -16.26 -20.49
C TRP A 134 9.79 -17.37 -19.58
N VAL A 135 10.58 -16.97 -18.59
CA VAL A 135 11.15 -17.82 -17.55
C VAL A 135 10.94 -17.17 -16.18
N ALA A 136 10.39 -17.91 -15.23
CA ALA A 136 10.25 -17.51 -13.83
C ALA A 136 11.17 -18.37 -12.95
N LYS A 137 12.07 -17.74 -12.20
CA LYS A 137 13.00 -18.41 -11.27
C LYS A 137 12.63 -18.04 -9.83
N PRO A 138 11.91 -18.91 -9.09
CA PRO A 138 11.45 -18.58 -7.76
C PRO A 138 12.52 -18.82 -6.69
N HIS A 139 12.56 -17.92 -5.71
CA HIS A 139 13.38 -17.92 -4.52
C HIS A 139 12.46 -17.75 -3.31
N PHE A 140 12.26 -18.84 -2.56
CA PHE A 140 11.38 -18.86 -1.39
C PHE A 140 12.16 -18.48 -0.15
N SER A 141 11.58 -17.64 0.70
CA SER A 141 12.19 -17.19 1.95
C SER A 141 11.26 -17.40 3.13
N THR A 142 11.83 -17.80 4.28
CA THR A 142 11.13 -17.79 5.57
C THR A 142 11.06 -16.39 6.19
N ALA A 143 11.74 -15.40 5.60
CA ALA A 143 11.65 -14.00 6.02
C ALA A 143 10.31 -13.39 5.58
N GLU A 144 9.75 -12.53 6.42
CA GLU A 144 8.53 -11.79 6.09
C GLU A 144 8.81 -10.74 5.02
N PHE A 145 7.82 -10.51 4.16
CA PHE A 145 7.83 -9.34 3.29
C PHE A 145 7.73 -8.07 4.13
N VAL A 146 8.64 -7.13 3.92
CA VAL A 146 8.64 -5.84 4.62
C VAL A 146 8.07 -4.79 3.67
N ARG A 147 6.91 -4.24 4.04
CA ARG A 147 6.34 -3.06 3.38
C ARG A 147 7.09 -1.82 3.82
N ASP A 148 7.23 -0.86 2.93
CA ASP A 148 7.61 0.50 3.25
C ASP A 148 6.38 1.23 3.83
N ASP A 149 6.47 1.66 5.09
CA ASP A 149 5.38 2.33 5.80
C ASP A 149 5.06 3.72 5.22
N ALA A 150 6.05 4.42 4.67
CA ALA A 150 5.86 5.72 4.04
C ALA A 150 5.10 5.54 2.72
N ILE A 151 5.51 4.59 1.87
CA ILE A 151 4.78 4.25 0.64
C ILE A 151 3.36 3.76 0.97
N THR A 152 3.20 2.92 2.00
CA THR A 152 1.88 2.45 2.43
C THR A 152 0.95 3.61 2.79
N THR A 153 1.46 4.59 3.54
CA THR A 153 0.70 5.79 3.94
C THR A 153 0.34 6.65 2.74
N GLU A 154 1.28 6.85 1.82
CA GLU A 154 1.07 7.64 0.61
C GLU A 154 0.09 6.97 -0.36
N CYS A 155 0.14 5.65 -0.53
CA CYS A 155 -0.82 4.89 -1.35
C CYS A 155 -2.25 4.98 -0.78
N ALA A 156 -2.40 4.92 0.54
CA ALA A 156 -3.72 5.11 1.19
C ALA A 156 -4.24 6.54 1.01
N ALA A 157 -3.38 7.56 1.16
CA ALA A 157 -3.75 8.95 0.91
C ALA A 157 -4.12 9.17 -0.57
N PHE A 158 -3.33 8.63 -1.49
CA PHE A 158 -3.58 8.71 -2.92
C PHE A 158 -4.87 8.00 -3.33
N SER A 159 -5.20 6.86 -2.73
CA SER A 159 -6.47 6.16 -2.99
C SER A 159 -7.69 7.06 -2.78
N THR A 160 -7.63 7.94 -1.77
CA THR A 160 -8.69 8.93 -1.51
C THR A 160 -8.76 9.99 -2.61
N VAL A 161 -7.61 10.53 -3.03
CA VAL A 161 -7.50 11.50 -4.12
C VAL A 161 -8.03 10.92 -5.43
N TYR A 162 -7.55 9.71 -5.78
CA TYR A 162 -7.93 9.06 -7.03
C TYR A 162 -9.43 8.69 -7.04
N SER A 163 -9.97 8.23 -5.92
CA SER A 163 -11.41 8.02 -5.77
C SER A 163 -12.19 9.31 -6.00
N ALA A 164 -11.76 10.44 -5.43
CA ALA A 164 -12.42 11.73 -5.58
C ALA A 164 -12.40 12.22 -7.04
N LEU A 165 -11.25 12.12 -7.72
CA LEU A 165 -11.12 12.48 -9.14
C LEU A 165 -12.00 11.58 -10.02
N SER A 166 -11.96 10.26 -9.79
CA SER A 166 -12.79 9.30 -10.54
C SER A 166 -14.28 9.54 -10.34
N ASN A 167 -14.72 9.79 -9.10
CA ASN A 167 -16.11 10.08 -8.79
C ASN A 167 -16.58 11.41 -9.37
N ALA A 168 -15.70 12.42 -9.42
CA ALA A 168 -16.01 13.69 -10.09
C ALA A 168 -16.32 13.43 -11.57
N ASP A 169 -15.43 12.72 -12.28
CA ASP A 169 -15.59 12.44 -13.70
C ASP A 169 -16.77 11.51 -13.99
N ILE A 170 -16.91 10.40 -13.27
CA ILE A 170 -18.02 9.45 -13.46
C ILE A 170 -19.36 10.10 -13.13
N GLY A 171 -19.42 10.84 -12.01
CA GLY A 171 -20.63 11.54 -11.57
C GLY A 171 -21.12 12.55 -12.58
N PHE A 172 -20.21 13.32 -13.19
CA PHE A 172 -20.55 14.30 -14.23
C PHE A 172 -20.87 13.62 -15.57
N THR A 173 -19.98 12.78 -16.08
CA THR A 173 -20.05 12.28 -17.47
C THR A 173 -21.04 11.13 -17.66
N ALA A 174 -21.09 10.18 -16.73
CA ALA A 174 -21.92 8.98 -16.87
C ALA A 174 -23.28 9.14 -16.18
N TYR A 175 -23.30 9.75 -15.00
CA TYR A 175 -24.51 9.83 -14.17
C TYR A 175 -25.23 11.18 -14.23
N GLN A 176 -24.58 12.24 -14.73
CA GLN A 176 -25.12 13.60 -14.75
C GLN A 176 -25.65 14.03 -13.37
N ALA A 177 -24.97 13.57 -12.31
CA ALA A 177 -25.40 13.74 -10.93
C ALA A 177 -25.29 15.20 -10.46
N PHE A 178 -24.42 15.98 -11.11
CA PHE A 178 -24.17 17.38 -10.85
C PHE A 178 -23.68 18.10 -12.12
N ASP A 179 -23.62 19.42 -12.06
CA ASP A 179 -23.21 20.26 -13.19
C ASP A 179 -21.69 20.49 -13.24
N GLU A 180 -21.24 21.23 -14.25
CA GLU A 180 -19.82 21.50 -14.49
C GLU A 180 -19.19 22.33 -13.36
N THR A 181 -19.98 23.15 -12.66
CA THR A 181 -19.48 23.96 -11.55
C THR A 181 -19.13 23.06 -10.37
N GLU A 182 -20.00 22.12 -10.03
CA GLU A 182 -19.75 21.15 -8.97
C GLU A 182 -18.62 20.17 -9.35
N TRP A 183 -18.56 19.73 -10.62
CA TRP A 183 -17.45 18.93 -11.12
C TRP A 183 -16.11 19.66 -10.88
N LYS A 184 -16.03 20.93 -11.27
CA LYS A 184 -14.83 21.75 -11.09
C LYS A 184 -14.45 21.89 -9.62
N ASN A 185 -15.41 22.16 -8.73
CA ASN A 185 -15.15 22.28 -7.30
C ASN A 185 -14.55 20.98 -6.72
N ARG A 186 -15.03 19.81 -7.18
CA ARG A 186 -14.53 18.51 -6.74
C ARG A 186 -13.12 18.22 -7.25
N VAL A 187 -12.85 18.51 -8.52
CA VAL A 187 -11.51 18.37 -9.10
C VAL A 187 -10.52 19.32 -8.44
N ASP A 188 -10.91 20.58 -8.19
CA ASP A 188 -10.07 21.57 -7.51
C ASP A 188 -9.75 21.13 -6.06
N ALA A 189 -10.74 20.57 -5.35
CA ALA A 189 -10.54 20.02 -4.00
C ALA A 189 -9.58 18.82 -4.00
N ALA A 190 -9.78 17.86 -4.89
CA ALA A 190 -8.89 16.70 -5.02
C ALA A 190 -7.48 17.11 -5.46
N SER A 191 -7.35 18.12 -6.32
CA SER A 191 -6.06 18.69 -6.73
C SER A 191 -5.31 19.32 -5.56
N ALA A 192 -6.01 19.97 -4.63
CA ALA A 192 -5.40 20.55 -3.42
C ALA A 192 -4.95 19.47 -2.41
N GLU A 193 -5.63 18.31 -2.37
CA GLU A 193 -5.16 17.14 -1.62
C GLU A 193 -3.92 16.54 -2.27
N LEU A 194 -3.93 16.37 -3.61
CA LEU A 194 -2.79 15.85 -4.37
C LEU A 194 -1.56 16.75 -4.25
N GLU A 195 -1.72 18.07 -4.26
CA GLU A 195 -0.64 19.02 -4.01
C GLU A 195 0.01 18.81 -2.64
N ARG A 196 -0.80 18.66 -1.59
CA ARG A 196 -0.26 18.38 -0.26
C ARG A 196 0.47 17.05 -0.18
N LEU A 197 -0.03 16.04 -0.88
CA LEU A 197 0.64 14.74 -0.97
C LEU A 197 1.97 14.85 -1.70
N ALA A 198 2.01 15.56 -2.84
CA ALA A 198 3.22 15.80 -3.61
C ALA A 198 4.27 16.59 -2.81
N ASP A 199 3.86 17.64 -2.11
CA ASP A 199 4.73 18.49 -1.30
C ASP A 199 5.30 17.78 -0.07
N ALA A 200 4.56 16.83 0.50
CA ALA A 200 4.95 16.09 1.69
C ALA A 200 5.71 14.80 1.39
N SER A 201 5.69 14.33 0.14
CA SER A 201 6.26 13.03 -0.22
C SER A 201 7.77 13.04 -0.22
N GLU A 202 8.37 12.10 0.49
CA GLU A 202 9.82 11.85 0.54
C GLU A 202 10.20 10.52 -0.13
N THR A 203 9.23 9.82 -0.72
CA THR A 203 9.44 8.50 -1.36
C THR A 203 9.65 8.64 -2.88
N THR A 204 9.78 7.49 -3.55
CA THR A 204 9.79 7.41 -5.02
C THR A 204 8.50 7.88 -5.69
N LEU A 205 7.41 8.07 -4.93
CA LEU A 205 6.12 8.54 -5.46
C LEU A 205 6.07 10.06 -5.72
N SER A 206 6.97 10.85 -5.14
CA SER A 206 6.92 12.33 -5.20
C SER A 206 6.86 12.86 -6.65
N GLU A 207 7.71 12.33 -7.54
CA GLU A 207 7.74 12.77 -8.94
C GLU A 207 6.44 12.43 -9.68
N ALA A 208 5.88 11.24 -9.43
CA ALA A 208 4.63 10.80 -10.04
C ALA A 208 3.43 11.62 -9.54
N PHE A 209 3.37 11.94 -8.24
CA PHE A 209 2.35 12.85 -7.71
C PHE A 209 2.44 14.24 -8.32
N SER A 210 3.65 14.77 -8.47
CA SER A 210 3.88 16.08 -9.08
C SER A 210 3.48 16.11 -10.56
N ALA A 211 3.80 15.05 -11.31
CA ALA A 211 3.42 14.91 -12.71
C ALA A 211 1.90 14.83 -12.88
N LEU A 212 1.23 14.00 -12.08
CA LEU A 212 -0.22 13.89 -12.09
C LEU A 212 -0.88 15.22 -11.71
N LEU A 213 -0.38 15.91 -10.68
CA LEU A 213 -0.89 17.22 -10.26
C LEU A 213 -0.81 18.25 -11.39
N ALA A 214 0.35 18.34 -12.05
CA ALA A 214 0.56 19.26 -13.17
C ALA A 214 -0.42 18.98 -14.30
N TRP A 215 -0.69 17.71 -14.60
CA TRP A 215 -1.66 17.30 -15.60
C TRP A 215 -3.10 17.61 -15.18
N VAL A 216 -3.52 17.26 -13.96
CA VAL A 216 -4.88 17.53 -13.45
C VAL A 216 -5.17 19.04 -13.44
N ARG A 217 -4.16 19.89 -13.21
CA ARG A 217 -4.29 21.36 -13.29
C ARG A 217 -4.22 21.92 -14.71
N GLY A 218 -3.75 21.11 -15.67
CA GLY A 218 -3.63 21.45 -17.08
C GLY A 218 -4.68 20.71 -17.90
N ASP A 219 -4.23 19.84 -18.79
CA ASP A 219 -5.07 19.13 -19.75
C ASP A 219 -6.12 18.22 -19.07
N GLY A 220 -5.79 17.69 -17.89
CA GLY A 220 -6.67 16.89 -17.05
C GLY A 220 -7.79 17.67 -16.37
N HIS A 221 -7.76 19.02 -16.39
CA HIS A 221 -8.87 19.87 -15.95
C HIS A 221 -9.97 19.95 -17.00
N THR A 222 -10.36 18.80 -17.53
CA THR A 222 -11.44 18.64 -18.51
C THR A 222 -12.31 17.46 -18.09
N PRO A 223 -13.65 17.59 -18.08
CA PRO A 223 -14.51 16.48 -17.66
C PRO A 223 -14.27 15.20 -18.46
N GLY A 224 -14.05 14.09 -17.75
CA GLY A 224 -13.79 12.78 -18.32
C GLY A 224 -12.36 12.55 -18.78
N ALA A 225 -11.44 13.51 -18.61
CA ALA A 225 -10.04 13.33 -19.01
C ALA A 225 -9.39 12.14 -18.29
N LEU A 226 -9.66 11.96 -16.99
CA LEU A 226 -9.08 10.89 -16.17
C LEU A 226 -9.56 9.51 -16.63
N LEU A 227 -10.79 9.42 -17.13
CA LEU A 227 -11.36 8.17 -17.64
C LEU A 227 -10.77 7.75 -18.99
N ASN A 228 -10.22 8.70 -19.74
CA ASN A 228 -9.66 8.45 -21.07
C ASN A 228 -8.15 8.22 -21.05
N ASP A 229 -7.45 8.72 -20.03
CA ASP A 229 -6.00 8.56 -19.89
C ASP A 229 -5.60 8.37 -18.42
N THR A 230 -5.21 7.13 -18.09
CA THR A 230 -4.72 6.75 -16.76
C THR A 230 -3.20 6.59 -16.71
N SER A 231 -2.48 6.95 -17.78
CA SER A 231 -1.04 6.67 -17.89
C SER A 231 -0.19 7.34 -16.81
N LEU A 232 -0.65 8.48 -16.27
CA LEU A 232 0.00 9.17 -15.16
C LEU A 232 -0.32 8.56 -13.78
N ILE A 233 -1.27 7.64 -13.72
CA ILE A 233 -1.65 6.89 -12.51
C ILE A 233 -0.88 5.57 -12.43
N ASP A 234 -0.49 5.01 -13.58
CA ASP A 234 0.23 3.73 -13.66
C ASP A 234 1.50 3.72 -12.80
N PRO A 235 2.40 4.73 -12.83
CA PRO A 235 3.61 4.71 -11.99
C PRO A 235 3.32 4.70 -10.48
N ILE A 236 2.24 5.38 -10.07
CA ILE A 236 1.80 5.40 -8.67
C ILE A 236 1.25 4.02 -8.29
N SER A 237 0.38 3.48 -9.15
CA SER A 237 -0.25 2.16 -8.95
C SER A 237 0.81 1.05 -8.89
N ASP A 238 1.78 1.05 -9.80
CA ASP A 238 2.85 0.05 -9.86
C ASP A 238 3.76 0.12 -8.62
N THR A 239 4.05 1.32 -8.12
CA THR A 239 4.80 1.50 -6.87
C THR A 239 4.02 0.94 -5.67
N CYS A 240 2.71 1.26 -5.60
CA CYS A 240 1.82 0.75 -4.56
C CYS A 240 1.66 -0.78 -4.62
N SER A 241 1.54 -1.36 -5.81
CA SER A 241 1.49 -2.80 -6.03
C SER A 241 2.79 -3.49 -5.63
N THR A 242 3.94 -2.93 -5.99
CA THR A 242 5.26 -3.46 -5.60
C THR A 242 5.43 -3.48 -4.08
N ASN A 243 4.86 -2.48 -3.40
CA ASN A 243 4.84 -2.40 -1.93
C ASN A 243 3.71 -3.24 -1.30
N HIS A 244 2.85 -3.89 -2.09
CA HIS A 244 1.65 -4.61 -1.65
C HIS A 244 0.76 -3.75 -0.74
N SER A 245 0.58 -2.48 -1.12
CA SER A 245 -0.27 -1.48 -0.47
C SER A 245 -1.27 -0.93 -1.49
N GLU A 246 -2.20 -1.79 -1.90
CA GLU A 246 -3.11 -1.55 -3.03
C GLU A 246 -3.94 -0.28 -2.92
N LEU A 247 -4.24 0.30 -4.08
CA LEU A 247 -5.12 1.44 -4.18
C LEU A 247 -6.58 0.99 -4.05
N ILE A 248 -7.19 1.30 -2.91
CA ILE A 248 -8.60 0.97 -2.65
C ILE A 248 -9.49 2.11 -3.11
N LEU A 249 -10.15 1.93 -4.25
CA LEU A 249 -11.02 2.95 -4.82
C LEU A 249 -12.44 2.85 -4.26
N THR A 250 -12.96 3.97 -3.76
CA THR A 250 -14.33 4.07 -3.25
C THR A 250 -15.21 4.78 -4.25
N GLY A 251 -16.16 4.07 -4.85
CA GLY A 251 -17.14 4.64 -5.78
C GLY A 251 -18.32 5.30 -5.07
N GLU A 252 -18.60 6.57 -5.38
CA GLU A 252 -19.84 7.25 -4.98
C GLU A 252 -21.03 6.83 -5.88
N PHE A 253 -20.74 6.54 -7.15
CA PHE A 253 -21.74 6.27 -8.18
C PHE A 253 -21.62 4.83 -8.70
N GLY A 254 -21.99 3.86 -7.87
CA GLY A 254 -22.15 2.44 -8.24
C GLY A 254 -20.95 1.80 -8.95
N GLY A 255 -20.08 1.14 -8.16
CA GLY A 255 -19.09 0.17 -8.64
C GLY A 255 -19.60 -1.25 -8.54
#